data_AF-A0A482VW45-F1
#
_entry.id   AF-A0A482VW45-F1
#
_cell.length_a   1.000
_cell.length_b   1.000
_cell.length_c   1.000
_cell.angle_alpha   90.00
_cell.angle_beta   90.00
_cell.angle_gamma   90.00
#
_symmetry.space_group_name_H-M   'P 1'
#
loop_
_entity.id
_entity.type
_entity.pdbx_description
1 polymer ?
#
loop_
_entity_poly.entity_id
_entity_poly.type
_entity_poly.pdbx_seq_one_letter_code
_entity_poly.pdbx_strand_id
1 'polypeptide(L)'
;MKIVRLLYWDILESNIFRALVLVIFVQFSMIQVLQSYYFLKIFEIGYFVKYAPVYFGTFFFQLLVDYWCIINTKNFVKFMRNEFVSWKICKADRRTFDRIKKESNIISTILLVNIIVALACAVLYMLPDDIDEEIFLIFYFINENAPKWKATISWIIRAPYPFVAYVSILPLNTAIHHMWQTIFQFYLFLDRIKKLNEVTFFTDEGFQREVKRKLIFCIERHINIIEYITRIGQMMEAEAESIFHHLKYQNWYNWNDENKRLYLIFLSGAAKPLRIQFSDSVGINYEMAKSLT
;
A
#
# COMPACT_ATOMS: atom_id res chain seq x y z
N MET A 1 -18.15 -0.07 6.15
CA MET A 1 -16.84 0.51 6.53
C MET A 1 -16.35 0.25 7.96
N LYS A 2 -17.18 0.09 9.01
CA LYS A 2 -16.65 -0.18 10.37
C LYS A 2 -15.79 -1.45 10.45
N ILE A 3 -16.22 -2.53 9.80
CA ILE A 3 -15.48 -3.80 9.75
C ILE A 3 -14.15 -3.63 9.00
N VAL A 4 -14.17 -2.99 7.83
CA VAL A 4 -12.96 -2.64 7.05
C VAL A 4 -12.00 -1.82 7.90
N ARG A 5 -12.48 -0.79 8.61
CA ARG A 5 -11.63 -0.01 9.53
C ARG A 5 -11.02 -0.89 10.62
N LEU A 6 -11.82 -1.73 11.29
CA LEU A 6 -11.30 -2.65 12.31
C LEU A 6 -10.19 -3.54 11.73
N LEU A 7 -10.46 -4.15 10.57
CA LEU A 7 -9.55 -5.07 9.91
C LEU A 7 -8.26 -4.42 9.40
N TYR A 8 -8.30 -3.17 8.96
CA TYR A 8 -7.11 -2.53 8.38
C TYR A 8 -6.36 -1.61 9.35
N TRP A 9 -7.07 -0.97 10.27
CA TRP A 9 -6.49 0.07 11.12
C TRP A 9 -6.23 -0.40 12.54
N ASP A 10 -7.25 -0.94 13.19
CA ASP A 10 -7.17 -1.25 14.61
C ASP A 10 -6.20 -2.43 14.85
N ILE A 11 -6.12 -3.36 13.88
CA ILE A 11 -5.15 -4.46 13.90
C ILE A 11 -3.71 -3.95 13.71
N LEU A 12 -3.47 -3.00 12.78
CA LEU A 12 -2.15 -2.41 12.53
C LEU A 12 -1.56 -1.68 13.76
N GLU A 13 -2.43 -1.12 14.60
CA GLU A 13 -2.00 -0.40 15.80
C GLU A 13 -1.60 -1.36 16.94
N SER A 14 -2.07 -2.60 16.89
CA SER A 14 -1.83 -3.61 17.93
C SER A 14 -0.36 -4.01 18.05
N ASN A 15 0.13 -4.07 19.30
CA ASN A 15 1.47 -4.59 19.58
C ASN A 15 1.61 -6.08 19.24
N ILE A 16 0.51 -6.84 19.33
CA ILE A 16 0.49 -8.28 18.98
C ILE A 16 0.77 -8.44 17.49
N PHE A 17 0.13 -7.64 16.64
CA PHE A 17 0.34 -7.68 15.20
C PHE A 17 1.81 -7.39 14.85
N ARG A 18 2.42 -6.37 15.47
CA ARG A 18 3.84 -6.05 15.24
C ARG A 18 4.78 -7.16 15.71
N ALA A 19 4.49 -7.79 16.85
CA ALA A 19 5.27 -8.91 17.33
C ALA A 19 5.21 -10.09 16.34
N LEU A 20 4.03 -10.38 15.79
CA LEU A 20 3.85 -11.44 14.78
C LEU A 20 4.60 -11.11 13.47
N VAL A 21 4.48 -9.89 12.96
CA VAL A 21 5.24 -9.45 11.77
C VAL A 21 6.76 -9.57 12.01
N LEU A 22 7.24 -9.20 13.21
CA LEU A 22 8.66 -9.33 13.55
C LEU A 22 9.14 -10.79 13.58
N VAL A 23 8.34 -11.70 14.15
CA VAL A 23 8.67 -13.13 14.18
C VAL A 23 8.76 -13.69 12.76
N ILE A 24 7.81 -13.33 11.90
CA ILE A 24 7.77 -13.76 10.49
C ILE A 24 8.94 -13.17 9.72
N PHE A 25 9.23 -11.88 9.91
CA PHE A 25 10.39 -11.22 9.32
C PHE A 25 11.70 -11.95 9.65
N VAL A 26 11.91 -12.30 10.92
CA VAL A 26 13.10 -13.03 11.37
C VAL A 26 13.15 -14.42 10.73
N GLN A 27 12.04 -15.14 10.72
CA GLN A 27 11.95 -16.47 10.12
C GLN A 27 12.27 -16.43 8.61
N PHE A 28 11.63 -15.53 7.86
CA PHE A 28 11.86 -15.37 6.42
C PHE A 28 13.28 -14.89 6.13
N SER A 29 13.87 -14.07 6.99
CA SER A 29 15.28 -13.65 6.87
C SER A 29 16.23 -14.83 7.02
N MET A 30 15.99 -15.72 7.99
CA MET A 30 16.79 -16.94 8.17
C MET A 30 16.69 -17.86 6.95
N ILE A 31 15.48 -18.06 6.42
CA ILE A 31 15.26 -18.85 5.20
C ILE A 31 16.00 -18.23 4.02
N GLN A 32 15.91 -16.90 3.87
CA GLN A 32 16.55 -16.18 2.78
C GLN A 32 18.07 -16.33 2.83
N VAL A 33 18.69 -16.08 3.99
CA VAL A 33 20.14 -16.24 4.18
C VAL A 33 20.59 -17.67 3.87
N LEU A 34 19.82 -18.66 4.32
CA LEU A 34 20.10 -20.06 4.05
C LEU A 34 20.02 -20.36 2.54
N GLN A 35 18.96 -19.94 1.87
CA GLN A 35 18.81 -20.10 0.43
C GLN A 35 19.92 -19.39 -0.34
N SER A 36 20.28 -18.15 0.03
CA SER A 36 21.39 -17.40 -0.58
C SER A 36 22.71 -18.15 -0.44
N TYR A 37 23.00 -18.68 0.75
CA TYR A 37 24.20 -19.48 0.99
C TYR A 37 24.25 -20.71 0.08
N TYR A 38 23.12 -21.42 -0.08
CA TYR A 38 23.06 -22.59 -0.97
C TYR A 38 23.19 -22.23 -2.45
N PHE A 39 22.57 -21.15 -2.90
CA PHE A 39 22.76 -20.66 -4.26
C PHE A 39 24.23 -20.35 -4.55
N LEU A 40 24.94 -19.75 -3.59
CA LEU A 40 26.36 -19.46 -3.75
C LEU A 40 27.23 -20.72 -3.72
N LYS A 41 26.84 -21.74 -2.94
CA LYS A 41 27.61 -22.99 -2.81
C LYS A 41 27.43 -23.94 -4.00
N ILE A 42 26.21 -24.09 -4.51
CA ILE A 42 25.83 -25.04 -5.57
C ILE A 42 25.58 -24.26 -6.88
N PHE A 43 26.34 -23.19 -7.15
CA PHE A 43 25.96 -22.25 -8.22
C PHE A 43 25.97 -22.90 -9.61
N GLU A 44 24.80 -23.39 -10.00
CA GLU A 44 24.47 -23.91 -11.31
C GLU A 44 23.30 -23.09 -11.88
N ILE A 45 23.48 -22.58 -13.09
CA ILE A 45 22.50 -21.68 -13.74
C ILE A 45 21.12 -22.33 -13.81
N GLY A 46 21.05 -23.64 -14.06
CA GLY A 46 19.78 -24.37 -14.12
C GLY A 46 19.00 -24.33 -12.80
N TYR A 47 19.68 -24.51 -11.66
CA TYR A 47 19.08 -24.40 -10.33
C TYR A 47 18.63 -22.97 -10.04
N PHE A 48 19.47 -21.97 -10.38
CA PHE A 48 19.11 -20.58 -10.19
C PHE A 48 17.84 -20.22 -10.96
N VAL A 49 17.76 -20.54 -12.26
CA VAL A 49 16.59 -20.26 -13.10
C VAL A 49 15.34 -20.96 -12.58
N LYS A 50 15.47 -22.22 -12.12
CA LYS A 50 14.35 -22.99 -11.56
C LYS A 50 13.76 -22.37 -10.30
N TYR A 51 14.61 -21.94 -9.35
CA TYR A 51 14.18 -21.51 -8.02
C TYR A 51 14.09 -19.99 -7.83
N ALA A 52 14.63 -19.19 -8.75
CA ALA A 52 14.62 -17.73 -8.70
C ALA A 52 13.21 -17.12 -8.52
N PRO A 53 12.15 -17.58 -9.23
CA PRO A 53 10.82 -16.99 -9.09
C PRO A 53 10.29 -17.00 -7.66
N VAL A 54 10.50 -18.09 -6.94
CA VAL A 54 10.05 -18.23 -5.54
C VAL A 54 10.96 -17.46 -4.58
N TYR A 55 12.28 -17.51 -4.81
CA TYR A 55 13.27 -16.75 -4.04
C TYR A 55 12.97 -15.24 -4.06
N PHE A 56 12.77 -14.67 -5.24
CA PHE A 56 12.49 -13.23 -5.38
C PHE A 56 11.03 -12.88 -5.13
N GLY A 57 10.11 -13.69 -5.67
CA GLY A 57 8.68 -13.38 -5.66
C GLY A 57 8.00 -13.63 -4.32
N THR A 58 8.47 -14.60 -3.54
CA THR A 58 7.84 -14.95 -2.26
C THR A 58 8.67 -14.41 -1.10
N PHE A 59 9.93 -14.82 -0.95
CA PHE A 59 10.70 -14.51 0.25
C PHE A 59 11.21 -13.07 0.26
N PHE A 60 11.84 -12.61 -0.82
CA PHE A 60 12.36 -11.25 -0.89
C PHE A 60 11.24 -10.19 -0.88
N PHE A 61 10.18 -10.39 -1.66
CA PHE A 61 9.01 -9.52 -1.62
C PHE A 61 8.39 -9.46 -0.22
N GLN A 62 8.26 -10.61 0.46
CA GLN A 62 7.70 -10.63 1.81
C GLN A 62 8.56 -9.84 2.81
N LEU A 63 9.88 -9.95 2.73
CA LEU A 63 10.78 -9.18 3.60
C LEU A 63 10.61 -7.67 3.42
N LEU A 64 10.38 -7.21 2.18
CA LEU A 64 10.12 -5.80 1.91
C LEU A 64 8.79 -5.33 2.53
N VAL A 65 7.74 -6.15 2.41
CA VAL A 65 6.44 -5.85 3.01
C VAL A 65 6.54 -5.82 4.54
N ASP A 66 7.16 -6.83 5.14
CA ASP A 66 7.32 -6.92 6.59
C ASP A 66 8.16 -5.76 7.14
N TYR A 67 9.26 -5.42 6.46
CA TYR A 67 10.09 -4.26 6.79
C TYR A 67 9.29 -2.96 6.74
N TRP A 68 8.49 -2.77 5.68
CA TRP A 68 7.60 -1.62 5.55
C TRP A 68 6.59 -1.56 6.70
N CYS A 69 5.98 -2.69 7.07
CA CYS A 69 5.06 -2.76 8.20
C CYS A 69 5.75 -2.41 9.53
N ILE A 70 6.99 -2.87 9.76
CA ILE A 70 7.70 -2.59 11.02
C ILE A 70 8.01 -1.10 11.16
N ILE A 71 8.56 -0.47 10.12
CA ILE A 71 9.03 0.92 10.19
C ILE A 71 7.89 1.90 10.01
N ASN A 72 7.07 1.71 8.99
CA ASN A 72 6.19 2.75 8.51
C ASN A 72 4.80 2.69 9.14
N THR A 73 4.36 1.57 9.72
CA THR A 73 2.97 1.47 10.22
C THR A 73 2.62 2.55 11.23
N LYS A 74 3.48 2.89 12.19
CA LYS A 74 3.18 3.96 13.17
C LYS A 74 3.07 5.33 12.52
N ASN A 75 4.04 5.66 11.67
CA ASN A 75 4.07 6.96 10.99
C ASN A 75 2.92 7.09 10.02
N PHE A 76 2.62 6.02 9.28
CA PHE A 76 1.49 5.93 8.37
C PHE A 76 0.16 6.07 9.10
N VAL A 77 -0.09 5.29 10.16
CA VAL A 77 -1.34 5.40 10.94
C VAL A 77 -1.49 6.80 11.56
N LYS A 78 -0.39 7.39 12.07
CA LYS A 78 -0.40 8.75 12.61
C LYS A 78 -0.68 9.81 11.54
N PHE A 79 -0.01 9.70 10.39
CA PHE A 79 -0.22 10.56 9.23
C PHE A 79 -1.69 10.52 8.81
N MET A 80 -2.25 9.32 8.64
CA MET A 80 -3.63 9.16 8.21
C MET A 80 -4.64 9.64 9.27
N ARG A 81 -4.34 9.51 10.57
CA ARG A 81 -5.22 9.98 11.66
C ARG A 81 -5.23 11.50 11.78
N ASN A 82 -4.06 12.13 11.67
CA ASN A 82 -3.89 13.54 11.98
C ASN A 82 -4.17 14.45 10.78
N GLU A 83 -3.85 14.01 9.57
CA GLU A 83 -3.91 14.87 8.38
C GLU A 83 -5.31 14.89 7.74
N PHE A 84 -6.15 13.87 7.97
CA PHE A 84 -7.45 13.77 7.31
C PHE A 84 -8.64 13.93 8.26
N VAL A 85 -8.98 15.17 8.60
CA VAL A 85 -10.21 15.51 9.36
C VAL A 85 -11.44 15.17 8.52
N SER A 86 -11.97 13.96 8.70
CA SER A 86 -13.13 13.48 7.95
C SER A 86 -14.43 14.11 8.46
N TRP A 87 -15.25 14.63 7.55
CA TRP A 87 -16.57 15.12 7.92
C TRP A 87 -17.46 13.97 8.39
N LYS A 88 -18.24 14.23 9.44
CA LYS A 88 -19.31 13.33 9.86
C LYS A 88 -20.37 13.29 8.76
N ILE A 89 -20.61 12.09 8.23
CA ILE A 89 -21.55 11.80 7.15
C ILE A 89 -23.00 12.18 7.53
N CYS A 90 -23.30 12.34 8.83
CA CYS A 90 -24.64 12.64 9.37
C CYS A 90 -25.26 13.98 8.93
N LYS A 91 -24.49 14.88 8.32
CA LYS A 91 -24.97 16.19 7.83
C LYS A 91 -25.22 16.23 6.31
N ALA A 92 -25.09 15.09 5.62
CA ALA A 92 -25.30 14.99 4.18
C ALA A 92 -26.79 15.07 3.81
N ASP A 93 -27.10 15.51 2.59
CA ASP A 93 -28.44 15.25 2.03
C ASP A 93 -28.76 13.75 2.01
N ARG A 94 -30.03 13.40 2.08
CA ARG A 94 -30.48 11.99 2.02
C ARG A 94 -29.99 11.29 0.75
N ARG A 95 -30.01 11.95 -0.40
CA ARG A 95 -29.54 11.38 -1.67
C ARG A 95 -28.03 11.10 -1.64
N THR A 96 -27.25 12.05 -1.13
CA THR A 96 -25.79 11.93 -0.99
C THR A 96 -25.43 10.87 0.04
N PHE A 97 -26.16 10.81 1.14
CA PHE A 97 -26.00 9.78 2.17
C PHE A 97 -26.26 8.37 1.61
N ASP A 98 -27.36 8.17 0.91
CA ASP A 98 -27.74 6.86 0.35
C ASP A 98 -26.74 6.41 -0.71
N ARG A 99 -26.21 7.34 -1.52
CA ARG A 99 -25.11 7.06 -2.46
C ARG A 99 -23.84 6.60 -1.75
N ILE A 100 -23.37 7.35 -0.74
CA ILE A 100 -22.18 7.01 0.05
C ILE A 100 -22.37 5.64 0.72
N LYS A 101 -23.56 5.37 1.28
CA LYS A 101 -23.87 4.09 1.92
C LYS A 101 -23.81 2.93 0.93
N LYS A 102 -24.40 3.08 -0.26
CA LYS A 102 -24.37 2.07 -1.33
C LYS A 102 -22.94 1.78 -1.78
N GLU A 103 -22.18 2.81 -2.15
CA GLU A 103 -20.80 2.65 -2.61
C GLU A 103 -19.90 2.08 -1.50
N SER A 104 -20.01 2.58 -0.27
CA SER A 104 -19.26 2.07 0.88
C SER A 104 -19.53 0.58 1.15
N ASN A 105 -20.78 0.13 0.99
CA ASN A 105 -21.11 -1.28 1.11
C ASN A 105 -20.47 -2.12 0.01
N ILE A 106 -20.54 -1.67 -1.26
CA ILE A 106 -19.91 -2.37 -2.39
C ILE A 106 -18.41 -2.53 -2.16
N ILE A 107 -17.71 -1.46 -1.80
CA ILE A 107 -16.25 -1.49 -1.55
C ILE A 107 -15.94 -2.38 -0.36
N SER A 108 -16.73 -2.31 0.72
CA SER A 108 -16.52 -3.16 1.89
C SER A 108 -16.66 -4.64 1.52
N THR A 109 -17.62 -4.99 0.66
CA THR A 109 -17.79 -6.36 0.16
C THR A 109 -16.61 -6.79 -0.71
N ILE A 110 -16.13 -5.94 -1.63
CA ILE A 110 -14.97 -6.26 -2.47
C ILE A 110 -13.72 -6.52 -1.61
N LEU A 111 -13.45 -5.65 -0.64
CA LEU A 111 -12.31 -5.80 0.27
C LEU A 111 -12.41 -7.06 1.13
N LEU A 112 -13.63 -7.41 1.60
CA LEU A 112 -13.87 -8.64 2.35
C LEU A 112 -13.64 -9.88 1.50
N VAL A 113 -14.18 -9.91 0.27
CA VAL A 113 -13.98 -11.02 -0.67
C VAL A 113 -12.49 -11.18 -1.00
N ASN A 114 -11.77 -10.08 -1.20
CA ASN A 114 -10.33 -10.11 -1.44
C ASN A 114 -9.56 -10.76 -0.27
N ILE A 115 -9.91 -10.43 0.98
CA ILE A 115 -9.33 -11.10 2.15
C ILE A 115 -9.66 -12.59 2.18
N ILE A 116 -10.92 -12.97 1.93
CA ILE A 116 -11.35 -14.38 1.95
C ILE A 116 -10.59 -15.18 0.90
N VAL A 117 -10.50 -14.67 -0.33
CA VAL A 117 -9.76 -15.31 -1.43
C VAL A 117 -8.29 -15.43 -1.08
N ALA A 118 -7.66 -14.35 -0.58
CA ALA A 118 -6.25 -14.38 -0.19
C ALA A 118 -5.98 -15.43 0.92
N LEU A 119 -6.84 -15.49 1.94
CA LEU A 119 -6.71 -16.49 3.01
C LEU A 119 -6.96 -17.91 2.51
N ALA A 120 -7.93 -18.12 1.61
CA ALA A 120 -8.18 -19.42 1.01
C ALA A 120 -6.96 -19.89 0.19
N CYS A 121 -6.39 -19.01 -0.65
CA CYS A 121 -5.18 -19.30 -1.39
C CYS A 121 -4.00 -19.60 -0.45
N ALA A 122 -3.87 -18.87 0.66
CA ALA A 122 -2.81 -19.08 1.63
C ALA A 122 -2.93 -20.41 2.39
N VAL A 123 -4.17 -20.84 2.71
CA VAL A 123 -4.42 -22.15 3.31
C VAL A 123 -4.07 -23.26 2.32
N LEU A 124 -4.43 -23.11 1.04
CA LEU A 124 -4.03 -24.06 0.00
C LEU A 124 -2.51 -24.13 -0.12
N TYR A 125 -1.82 -22.99 -0.07
CA TYR A 125 -0.36 -22.90 -0.12
C TYR A 125 0.34 -23.46 1.13
N MET A 126 -0.37 -23.55 2.26
CA MET A 126 0.14 -24.13 3.49
C MET A 126 0.12 -25.66 3.47
N LEU A 127 -0.73 -26.28 2.64
CA LEU A 127 -0.83 -27.73 2.55
C LEU A 127 0.36 -28.33 1.80
N PRO A 128 0.90 -29.48 2.25
CA PRO A 128 1.95 -30.19 1.52
C PRO A 128 1.52 -30.73 0.17
N ASP A 129 2.39 -30.53 -0.81
CA ASP A 129 2.34 -31.12 -2.14
C ASP A 129 3.66 -31.85 -2.44
N ASP A 130 3.59 -32.91 -3.24
CA ASP A 130 4.74 -33.72 -3.64
C ASP A 130 5.72 -32.92 -4.53
N ILE A 131 5.21 -31.88 -5.20
CA ILE A 131 5.96 -31.02 -6.12
C ILE A 131 6.73 -29.90 -5.39
N ASP A 132 6.56 -29.78 -4.07
CA ASP A 132 7.12 -28.67 -3.27
C ASP A 132 8.65 -28.60 -3.33
N GLU A 133 9.35 -29.73 -3.44
CA GLU A 133 10.81 -29.76 -3.55
C GLU A 133 11.31 -29.24 -4.90
N GLU A 134 10.48 -29.33 -5.94
CA GLU A 134 10.79 -28.78 -7.26
C GLU A 134 10.57 -27.27 -7.30
N ILE A 135 9.65 -26.75 -6.51
CA ILE A 135 9.29 -25.33 -6.51
C ILE A 135 10.12 -24.54 -5.49
N PHE A 136 10.34 -25.09 -4.29
CA PHE A 136 11.02 -24.41 -3.19
C PHE A 136 12.37 -25.06 -2.86
N LEU A 137 13.44 -24.31 -3.09
CA LEU A 137 14.81 -24.77 -2.79
C LEU A 137 14.97 -25.19 -1.32
N ILE A 138 14.27 -24.54 -0.39
CA ILE A 138 14.37 -24.85 1.03
C ILE A 138 13.84 -26.24 1.38
N PHE A 139 12.77 -26.70 0.72
CA PHE A 139 12.23 -28.04 1.01
C PHE A 139 13.13 -29.14 0.46
N TYR A 140 13.69 -28.95 -0.74
CA TYR A 140 14.75 -29.81 -1.26
C TYR A 140 15.94 -29.90 -0.29
N PHE A 141 16.40 -28.74 0.20
CA PHE A 141 17.51 -28.67 1.16
C PHE A 141 17.23 -29.44 2.46
N ILE A 142 16.04 -29.23 3.05
CA ILE A 142 15.64 -29.89 4.29
C ILE A 142 15.56 -31.41 4.10
N ASN A 143 15.05 -31.86 2.94
CA ASN A 143 14.95 -33.28 2.62
C ASN A 143 16.34 -33.95 2.61
N GLU A 144 17.31 -33.30 1.97
CA GLU A 144 18.68 -33.81 1.86
C GLU A 144 19.47 -33.76 3.19
N ASN A 145 19.32 -32.69 3.99
CA ASN A 145 20.22 -32.42 5.11
C ASN A 145 19.61 -32.72 6.48
N ALA A 146 18.29 -32.72 6.61
CA ALA A 146 17.59 -32.94 7.86
C ALA A 146 16.34 -33.82 7.69
N PRO A 147 16.45 -35.03 7.09
CA PRO A 147 15.30 -35.86 6.76
C PRO A 147 14.44 -36.20 7.99
N LYS A 148 15.07 -36.40 9.16
CA LYS A 148 14.37 -36.68 10.43
C LYS A 148 13.46 -35.53 10.89
N TRP A 149 13.79 -34.29 10.54
CA TRP A 149 13.07 -33.09 10.94
C TRP A 149 12.27 -32.46 9.82
N LYS A 150 12.21 -33.10 8.64
CA LYS A 150 11.58 -32.57 7.43
C LYS A 150 10.15 -32.12 7.66
N ALA A 151 9.31 -32.98 8.24
CA ALA A 151 7.92 -32.67 8.51
C ALA A 151 7.77 -31.45 9.44
N THR A 152 8.52 -31.45 10.56
CA THR A 152 8.44 -30.38 11.56
C THR A 152 8.91 -29.04 11.00
N ILE A 153 10.07 -28.99 10.34
CA ILE A 153 10.61 -27.76 9.76
C ILE A 153 9.70 -27.26 8.63
N SER A 154 9.17 -28.17 7.81
CA SER A 154 8.22 -27.82 6.74
C SER A 154 6.97 -27.13 7.29
N TRP A 155 6.37 -27.67 8.35
CA TRP A 155 5.22 -27.04 9.01
C TRP A 155 5.56 -25.69 9.65
N ILE A 156 6.74 -25.54 10.24
CA ILE A 156 7.20 -24.25 10.78
C ILE A 156 7.29 -23.22 9.66
N ILE A 157 7.85 -23.58 8.51
CA ILE A 157 7.95 -22.69 7.33
C ILE A 157 6.58 -22.32 6.77
N ARG A 158 5.61 -23.24 6.82
CA ARG A 158 4.30 -23.05 6.18
C ARG A 158 3.25 -22.41 7.06
N ALA A 159 3.30 -22.62 8.36
CA ALA A 159 2.31 -22.08 9.30
C ALA A 159 2.10 -20.55 9.21
N PRO A 160 3.11 -19.72 8.88
CA PRO A 160 2.90 -18.28 8.69
C PRO A 160 2.11 -17.87 7.44
N TYR A 161 1.94 -18.73 6.42
CA TYR A 161 1.39 -18.31 5.12
C TYR A 161 0.03 -17.61 5.19
N PRO A 162 -0.96 -18.06 6.00
CA PRO A 162 -2.22 -17.34 6.16
C PRO A 162 -2.03 -15.91 6.67
N PHE A 163 -1.11 -15.71 7.61
CA PHE A 163 -0.81 -14.38 8.14
C PHE A 163 -0.05 -13.54 7.12
N VAL A 164 0.96 -14.13 6.46
CA VAL A 164 1.70 -13.51 5.36
C VAL A 164 0.75 -12.99 4.29
N ALA A 165 -0.19 -13.80 3.80
CA ALA A 165 -1.14 -13.40 2.79
C ALA A 165 -2.01 -12.21 3.22
N TYR A 166 -2.43 -12.18 4.49
CA TYR A 166 -3.15 -11.05 5.06
C TYR A 166 -2.30 -9.78 5.13
N VAL A 167 -1.03 -9.89 5.56
CA VAL A 167 -0.08 -8.77 5.62
C VAL A 167 0.20 -8.22 4.22
N SER A 168 0.35 -9.08 3.20
CA SER A 168 0.69 -8.67 1.84
C SER A 168 -0.40 -7.87 1.14
N ILE A 169 -1.67 -8.15 1.42
CA ILE A 169 -2.80 -7.37 0.85
C ILE A 169 -3.12 -6.09 1.65
N LEU A 170 -2.56 -5.96 2.86
CA LEU A 170 -2.89 -4.91 3.81
C LEU A 170 -2.56 -3.49 3.30
N PRO A 171 -1.37 -3.21 2.72
CA PRO A 171 -1.05 -1.87 2.23
C PRO A 171 -1.98 -1.43 1.10
N LEU A 172 -2.25 -2.33 0.15
CA LEU A 172 -3.12 -2.05 -1.00
C LEU A 172 -4.55 -1.78 -0.57
N ASN A 173 -5.12 -2.64 0.27
CA ASN A 173 -6.48 -2.46 0.76
C ASN A 173 -6.63 -1.19 1.61
N THR A 174 -5.59 -0.84 2.38
CA THR A 174 -5.56 0.41 3.14
C THR A 174 -5.53 1.62 2.21
N ALA A 175 -4.71 1.61 1.16
CA ALA A 175 -4.70 2.65 0.15
C ALA A 175 -6.08 2.81 -0.53
N ILE A 176 -6.70 1.70 -0.95
CA ILE A 176 -8.05 1.68 -1.54
C ILE A 176 -9.07 2.31 -0.57
N HIS A 177 -9.05 1.90 0.70
CA HIS A 177 -9.93 2.46 1.72
C HIS A 177 -9.83 3.98 1.79
N HIS A 178 -8.60 4.51 1.74
CA HIS A 178 -8.35 5.94 1.81
C HIS A 178 -8.73 6.72 0.56
N MET A 179 -8.46 6.19 -0.62
CA MET A 179 -8.92 6.81 -1.87
C MET A 179 -10.45 6.98 -1.84
N TRP A 180 -11.17 5.94 -1.43
CA TRP A 180 -12.62 5.98 -1.33
C TRP A 180 -13.14 6.92 -0.24
N GLN A 181 -12.47 6.98 0.90
CA GLN A 181 -12.81 7.93 1.95
C GLN A 181 -12.65 9.38 1.45
N THR A 182 -11.60 9.66 0.66
CA THR A 182 -11.40 10.96 0.00
C THR A 182 -12.50 11.25 -1.02
N ILE A 183 -12.88 10.28 -1.87
CA ILE A 183 -14.00 10.41 -2.81
C ILE A 183 -15.31 10.75 -2.07
N PHE A 184 -15.58 10.12 -0.92
CA PHE A 184 -16.76 10.44 -0.11
C PHE A 184 -16.71 11.85 0.47
N GLN A 185 -15.53 12.37 0.85
CA GLN A 185 -15.41 13.78 1.23
C GLN A 185 -15.72 14.72 0.07
N PHE A 186 -15.31 14.38 -1.15
CA PHE A 186 -15.67 15.15 -2.34
C PHE A 186 -17.18 15.14 -2.60
N TYR A 187 -17.87 14.01 -2.42
CA TYR A 187 -19.34 13.99 -2.55
C TYR A 187 -20.02 14.93 -1.55
N LEU A 188 -19.59 14.92 -0.28
CA LEU A 188 -20.13 15.81 0.75
C LEU A 188 -19.82 17.29 0.45
N PHE A 189 -18.63 17.56 -0.07
CA PHE A 189 -18.21 18.90 -0.46
C PHE A 189 -19.08 19.44 -1.61
N LEU A 190 -19.27 18.63 -2.66
CA LEU A 190 -20.12 18.98 -3.80
C LEU A 190 -21.59 19.16 -3.41
N ASP A 191 -22.12 18.33 -2.50
CA ASP A 191 -23.48 18.46 -1.96
C ASP A 191 -23.69 19.83 -1.30
N ARG A 192 -22.71 20.29 -0.52
CA ARG A 192 -22.76 21.62 0.12
C ARG A 192 -22.65 22.77 -0.87
N ILE A 193 -21.80 22.65 -1.88
CA ILE A 193 -21.70 23.67 -2.94
C ILE A 193 -23.03 23.80 -3.67
N LYS A 194 -23.68 22.70 -4.04
CA LYS A 194 -24.97 22.74 -4.75
C LYS A 194 -26.05 23.46 -3.93
N LYS A 195 -26.10 23.22 -2.62
CA LYS A 195 -27.02 23.87 -1.69
C LYS A 195 -26.77 25.37 -1.50
N LEU A 196 -25.61 25.91 -1.93
CA LEU A 196 -25.40 27.36 -1.96
C LEU A 196 -26.30 28.04 -3.02
N ASN A 197 -26.56 27.35 -4.13
CA ASN A 197 -27.33 27.88 -5.25
C ASN A 197 -28.85 27.73 -5.11
N GLU A 198 -29.32 26.97 -4.11
CA GLU A 198 -30.75 26.69 -3.93
C GLU A 198 -31.50 27.78 -3.14
N VAL A 199 -30.80 28.79 -2.59
CA VAL A 199 -31.45 29.85 -1.80
C VAL A 199 -31.75 31.09 -2.64
N THR A 200 -33.03 31.42 -2.77
CA THR A 200 -33.58 32.36 -3.77
C THR A 200 -33.90 33.77 -3.24
N PHE A 201 -33.71 34.07 -1.95
CA PHE A 201 -34.05 35.37 -1.36
C PHE A 201 -32.80 36.26 -1.21
N PHE A 202 -32.52 37.08 -2.21
CA PHE A 202 -31.21 37.73 -2.42
C PHE A 202 -30.92 38.99 -1.57
N THR A 203 -31.88 39.54 -0.83
CA THR A 203 -31.79 40.92 -0.30
C THR A 203 -31.70 41.08 1.22
N ASP A 204 -31.79 40.01 2.01
CA ASP A 204 -31.64 40.11 3.47
C ASP A 204 -30.15 40.08 3.90
N GLU A 205 -29.73 41.03 4.76
CA GLU A 205 -28.38 41.06 5.34
C GLU A 205 -28.08 39.80 6.17
N GLY A 206 -29.09 39.20 6.80
CA GLY A 206 -28.96 37.92 7.51
C GLY A 206 -28.60 36.79 6.55
N PHE A 207 -29.27 36.74 5.40
CA PHE A 207 -28.99 35.78 4.34
C PHE A 207 -27.58 35.92 3.76
N GLN A 208 -27.15 37.15 3.43
CA GLN A 208 -25.80 37.41 2.90
C GLN A 208 -24.70 37.00 3.89
N ARG A 209 -24.91 37.19 5.19
CA ARG A 209 -24.00 36.70 6.24
C ARG A 209 -23.91 35.18 6.28
N GLU A 210 -25.03 34.47 6.12
CA GLU A 210 -25.05 33.01 6.10
C GLU A 210 -24.38 32.43 4.85
N VAL A 211 -24.62 33.02 3.67
CA VAL A 211 -23.91 32.64 2.44
C VAL A 211 -22.41 32.86 2.58
N LYS A 212 -21.98 34.02 3.09
CA LYS A 212 -20.56 34.31 3.35
C LYS A 212 -19.94 33.28 4.30
N ARG A 213 -20.63 32.92 5.40
CA ARG A 213 -20.16 31.89 6.33
C ARG A 213 -20.01 30.53 5.66
N LYS A 214 -20.98 30.10 4.85
CA LYS A 214 -20.90 28.82 4.11
C LYS A 214 -19.79 28.82 3.07
N LEU A 215 -19.56 29.94 2.38
CA LEU A 215 -18.47 30.10 1.41
C LEU A 215 -17.09 30.03 2.06
N ILE A 216 -16.86 30.78 3.15
CA ILE A 216 -15.60 30.72 3.91
C ILE A 216 -15.31 29.27 4.31
N PHE A 217 -16.31 28.58 4.86
CA PHE A 217 -16.18 27.17 5.22
C PHE A 217 -15.84 26.27 4.02
N CYS A 218 -16.45 26.50 2.85
CA CYS A 218 -16.11 25.77 1.62
C CYS A 218 -14.67 26.04 1.15
N ILE A 219 -14.20 27.29 1.21
CA ILE A 219 -12.84 27.69 0.83
C ILE A 219 -11.82 27.04 1.75
N GLU A 220 -11.98 27.19 3.07
CA GLU A 220 -11.12 26.54 4.07
C GLU A 220 -11.06 25.04 3.83
N ARG A 221 -12.19 24.41 3.48
CA ARG A 221 -12.17 22.97 3.24
C ARG A 221 -11.46 22.59 1.94
N HIS A 222 -11.70 23.32 0.87
CA HIS A 222 -11.03 23.11 -0.41
C HIS A 222 -9.52 23.18 -0.25
N ILE A 223 -9.02 24.19 0.48
CA ILE A 223 -7.61 24.35 0.84
C ILE A 223 -7.11 23.11 1.58
N ASN A 224 -7.79 22.67 2.65
CA ASN A 224 -7.38 21.47 3.39
C ASN A 224 -7.36 20.19 2.53
N ILE A 225 -8.28 20.04 1.57
CA ILE A 225 -8.29 18.89 0.65
C ILE A 225 -7.11 18.96 -0.31
N ILE A 226 -6.84 20.14 -0.88
CA ILE A 226 -5.68 20.37 -1.76
C ILE A 226 -4.40 20.10 -0.99
N GLU A 227 -4.20 20.70 0.19
CA GLU A 227 -3.01 20.50 1.01
C GLU A 227 -2.75 19.03 1.30
N TYR A 228 -3.80 18.27 1.64
CA TYR A 228 -3.72 16.83 1.85
C TYR A 228 -3.28 16.08 0.59
N ILE A 229 -3.91 16.35 -0.55
CA ILE A 229 -3.56 15.69 -1.84
C ILE A 229 -2.14 16.06 -2.26
N THR A 230 -1.76 17.34 -2.14
CA THR A 230 -0.44 17.85 -2.45
C THR A 230 0.63 17.22 -1.57
N ARG A 231 0.40 17.08 -0.25
CA ARG A 231 1.34 16.39 0.65
C ARG A 231 1.56 14.94 0.27
N ILE A 232 0.49 14.21 -0.07
CA ILE A 232 0.61 12.83 -0.55
C ILE A 232 1.41 12.78 -1.85
N GLY A 233 1.09 13.66 -2.80
CA GLY A 233 1.82 13.77 -4.07
C GLY A 233 3.31 14.09 -3.86
N GLN A 234 3.62 15.07 -3.01
CA GLN A 234 4.99 15.47 -2.67
C GLN A 234 5.78 14.35 -2.00
N MET A 235 5.17 13.59 -1.09
CA MET A 235 5.84 12.44 -0.48
C MET A 235 6.19 11.38 -1.54
N MET A 236 5.26 11.08 -2.46
CA MET A 236 5.54 10.13 -3.54
C MET A 236 6.64 10.63 -4.49
N GLU A 237 6.62 11.92 -4.83
CA GLU A 237 7.60 12.54 -5.70
C GLU A 237 9.00 12.58 -5.05
N ALA A 238 9.09 12.97 -3.78
CA ALA A 238 10.35 13.03 -3.04
C ALA A 238 11.02 11.64 -2.90
N GLU A 239 10.24 10.59 -2.64
CA GLU A 239 10.76 9.22 -2.58
C GLU A 239 11.23 8.74 -3.97
N ALA A 240 10.49 9.07 -5.03
CA ALA A 240 10.90 8.75 -6.40
C ALA A 240 12.19 9.48 -6.81
N GLU A 241 12.32 10.75 -6.45
CA GLU A 241 13.54 11.54 -6.66
C GLU A 241 14.71 10.98 -5.87
N SER A 242 14.49 10.56 -4.62
CA SER A 242 15.50 9.87 -3.80
C SER A 242 15.99 8.60 -4.48
N ILE A 243 15.10 7.76 -5.00
CA ILE A 243 15.46 6.54 -5.76
C ILE A 243 16.32 6.91 -6.97
N PHE A 244 15.91 7.90 -7.76
CA PHE A 244 16.67 8.36 -8.92
C PHE A 244 18.06 8.88 -8.54
N HIS A 245 18.14 9.67 -7.45
CA HIS A 245 19.40 10.18 -6.93
C HIS A 245 20.33 9.04 -6.53
N HIS A 246 19.85 8.05 -5.77
CA HIS A 246 20.66 6.90 -5.36
C HIS A 246 21.10 6.03 -6.55
N LEU A 247 20.25 5.88 -7.58
CA LEU A 247 20.62 5.19 -8.81
C LEU A 247 21.75 5.92 -9.54
N LYS A 248 21.66 7.25 -9.68
CA LYS A 248 22.63 8.08 -10.40
C LYS A 248 24.07 7.93 -9.89
N TYR A 249 24.26 7.73 -8.58
CA TYR A 249 25.59 7.63 -7.96
C TYR A 249 26.09 6.20 -7.74
N GLN A 250 25.48 5.19 -8.38
CA GLN A 250 26.00 3.83 -8.36
C GLN A 250 27.30 3.71 -9.17
N ASN A 251 28.26 2.90 -8.71
CA ASN A 251 29.51 2.61 -9.43
C ASN A 251 29.29 1.59 -10.56
N TRP A 252 28.30 1.82 -11.41
CA TRP A 252 27.80 0.89 -12.43
C TRP A 252 28.83 0.56 -13.53
N TYR A 253 29.87 1.38 -13.69
CA TYR A 253 30.96 1.16 -14.64
C TYR A 253 31.73 -0.14 -14.37
N ASN A 254 31.76 -0.58 -13.10
CA ASN A 254 32.39 -1.83 -12.68
C ASN A 254 31.51 -3.08 -12.91
N TRP A 255 30.28 -2.92 -13.40
CA TRP A 255 29.36 -4.05 -13.60
C TRP A 255 29.56 -4.72 -14.97
N ASN A 256 29.11 -5.97 -15.09
CA ASN A 256 29.06 -6.67 -16.38
C ASN A 256 27.98 -6.05 -17.31
N ASP A 257 27.99 -6.44 -18.57
CA ASP A 257 27.12 -5.84 -19.59
C ASP A 257 25.63 -6.10 -19.36
N GLU A 258 25.28 -7.24 -18.76
CA GLU A 258 23.90 -7.58 -18.40
C GLU A 258 23.35 -6.66 -17.31
N ASN A 259 24.10 -6.48 -16.22
CA ASN A 259 23.73 -5.58 -15.13
C ASN A 259 23.69 -4.12 -15.57
N LYS A 260 24.59 -3.72 -16.48
CA LYS A 260 24.56 -2.39 -17.10
C LYS A 260 23.27 -2.17 -17.89
N ARG A 261 22.80 -3.17 -18.65
CA ARG A 261 21.53 -3.08 -19.39
C ARG A 261 20.32 -2.96 -18.45
N LEU A 262 20.24 -3.80 -17.41
CA LEU A 262 19.15 -3.73 -16.41
C LEU A 262 19.14 -2.39 -15.68
N TYR A 263 20.32 -1.90 -15.31
CA TYR A 263 20.48 -0.59 -14.68
C TYR A 263 19.97 0.55 -15.57
N LEU A 264 20.32 0.55 -16.86
CA LEU A 264 19.86 1.60 -17.79
C LEU A 264 18.34 1.58 -17.98
N ILE A 265 17.72 0.39 -18.00
CA ILE A 265 16.26 0.26 -18.03
C ILE A 265 15.66 0.89 -16.78
N PHE A 266 16.17 0.54 -15.60
CA PHE A 266 15.66 1.07 -14.34
C PHE A 266 15.88 2.59 -14.22
N LEU A 267 17.07 3.09 -14.56
CA LEU A 267 17.39 4.52 -14.57
C LEU A 267 16.49 5.30 -15.53
N SER A 268 16.21 4.75 -16.72
CA SER A 268 15.31 5.39 -17.68
C SER A 268 13.85 5.47 -17.20
N GLY A 269 13.41 4.48 -16.41
CA GLY A 269 12.11 4.50 -15.75
C GLY A 269 12.06 5.51 -14.61
N ALA A 270 13.10 5.55 -13.77
CA ALA A 270 13.21 6.44 -12.62
C ALA A 270 13.47 7.91 -13.00
N ALA A 271 14.05 8.18 -14.17
CA ALA A 271 14.32 9.54 -14.66
C ALA A 271 13.03 10.29 -15.05
N LYS A 272 11.91 9.59 -15.25
CA LYS A 272 10.63 10.24 -15.52
C LYS A 272 10.04 10.72 -14.19
N PRO A 273 9.87 12.04 -13.97
CA PRO A 273 9.24 12.51 -12.75
C PRO A 273 7.83 11.90 -12.63
N LEU A 274 7.51 11.39 -11.45
CA LEU A 274 6.20 10.85 -11.12
C LEU A 274 5.19 11.99 -11.13
N ARG A 275 4.60 12.26 -12.29
CA ARG A 275 3.55 13.26 -12.46
C ARG A 275 2.19 12.61 -12.28
N ILE A 276 1.45 13.01 -11.25
CA ILE A 276 0.03 12.65 -11.13
C ILE A 276 -0.73 13.54 -12.12
N GLN A 277 -1.02 13.01 -13.30
CA GLN A 277 -1.87 13.66 -14.31
C GLN A 277 -3.33 13.28 -14.07
N PHE A 278 -4.16 14.30 -13.81
CA PHE A 278 -5.62 14.15 -13.65
C PHE A 278 -6.36 14.30 -14.99
N SER A 279 -5.75 14.98 -15.96
CA SER A 279 -6.16 15.04 -17.36
C SER A 279 -4.95 15.35 -18.26
N ASP A 280 -5.11 15.25 -19.59
CA ASP A 280 -4.09 15.63 -20.59
C ASP A 280 -3.57 17.07 -20.43
N SER A 281 -4.35 17.93 -19.75
CA SER A 281 -4.06 19.35 -19.53
C SER A 281 -3.76 19.71 -18.06
N VAL A 282 -3.93 18.79 -17.11
CA VAL A 282 -3.77 19.06 -15.67
C VAL A 282 -2.92 17.97 -15.03
N GLY A 283 -1.66 18.30 -14.74
CA GLY A 283 -0.77 17.49 -13.91
C GLY A 283 -0.35 18.27 -12.67
N ILE A 284 -0.37 17.61 -11.51
CA ILE A 284 0.25 18.18 -10.30
C ILE A 284 1.76 17.96 -10.41
N ASN A 285 2.51 19.08 -10.45
CA ASN A 285 3.97 19.12 -10.40
C ASN A 285 4.40 19.92 -9.15
N TYR A 286 5.60 19.67 -8.66
CA TYR A 286 6.25 20.39 -7.55
C TYR A 286 6.14 21.93 -7.66
N GLU A 287 6.12 22.46 -8.89
CA GLU A 287 6.07 23.90 -9.16
C GLU A 287 4.72 24.57 -8.83
N MET A 288 3.60 23.85 -8.76
CA MET A 288 2.32 24.47 -8.40
C MET A 288 2.24 24.91 -6.93
N ALA A 289 3.07 24.34 -6.05
CA ALA A 289 3.22 24.84 -4.68
C ALA A 289 4.11 26.10 -4.59
N LYS A 290 4.91 26.38 -5.64
CA LYS A 290 5.89 27.47 -5.65
C LYS A 290 5.41 28.71 -6.42
N SER A 291 4.32 28.62 -7.21
CA SER A 291 3.80 29.74 -8.01
C SER A 291 2.61 30.47 -7.38
N LEU A 292 2.61 30.62 -6.05
CA LEU A 292 1.77 31.58 -5.33
C LEU A 292 2.68 32.63 -4.68
N THR A 293 3.15 33.56 -5.51
CA THR A 293 3.64 34.89 -5.13
C THR A 293 2.94 35.92 -5.98
#